data_AF-A0A914EPM0-F1
#
_entry.id   AF-A0A914EPM0-F1
#
_cell.length_a   1.000
_cell.length_b   1.000
_cell.length_c   1.000
_cell.angle_alpha   90.00
_cell.angle_beta   90.00
_cell.angle_gamma   90.00
#
_symmetry.space_group_name_H-M   'P 1'
#
loop_
_entity.id
_entity.type
_entity.pdbx_description
1 polymer ?
#
loop_
_entity_poly.entity_id
_entity_poly.type
_entity_poly.pdbx_seq_one_letter_code
_entity_poly.pdbx_strand_id
1 'polypeptide(L)'
;MVQKIVFYAIFVYIFYVNLIDTFNAQQVFIPDDVEDTRARLLMLDGNMIFHAGRGKNITFKVNSGSSIWFGNTDILTLPDNAEVIKIRQLMATSSEQLSSVRQIISENGVKDDQLKAQVDQNVVKV
;
A
#
# COMPACT_ATOMS: atom_id res chain seq x y z
N MET A 1 -58.23 -33.00 -0.02
CA MET A 1 -57.30 -32.76 1.11
C MET A 1 -55.86 -32.61 0.63
N VAL A 2 -55.34 -33.57 -0.15
CA VAL A 2 -53.97 -33.57 -0.71
C VAL A 2 -53.63 -32.31 -1.52
N GLN A 3 -54.53 -31.84 -2.38
CA GLN A 3 -54.29 -30.65 -3.22
C GLN A 3 -54.03 -29.36 -2.41
N LYS A 4 -54.67 -29.21 -1.24
CA LYS A 4 -54.47 -28.04 -0.35
C LYS A 4 -53.10 -28.10 0.33
N ILE A 5 -52.64 -29.30 0.68
CA ILE A 5 -51.32 -29.53 1.30
C ILE A 5 -50.21 -29.23 0.31
N VAL A 6 -50.34 -29.69 -0.94
CA VAL A 6 -49.37 -29.41 -2.02
C VAL A 6 -49.29 -27.90 -2.29
N PHE A 7 -50.43 -27.22 -2.35
CA PHE A 7 -50.47 -25.78 -2.57
C PHE A 7 -49.79 -25.00 -1.43
N TYR A 8 -50.00 -25.41 -0.18
CA TYR A 8 -49.35 -24.81 0.98
C TYR A 8 -47.84 -25.06 0.98
N ALA A 9 -47.38 -26.26 0.64
CA ALA A 9 -45.95 -26.57 0.55
C ALA A 9 -45.23 -25.73 -0.52
N ILE A 10 -45.86 -25.53 -1.68
CA ILE A 10 -45.32 -24.67 -2.74
C ILE A 10 -45.26 -23.21 -2.27
N PHE A 11 -46.30 -22.73 -1.60
CA PHE A 11 -46.33 -21.37 -1.07
C PHE A 11 -45.23 -21.12 -0.03
N VAL A 12 -45.03 -22.07 0.89
CA VAL A 12 -43.96 -22.01 1.90
C VAL A 12 -42.58 -22.05 1.23
N TYR A 13 -42.40 -22.90 0.22
CA TYR A 13 -41.14 -22.97 -0.52
C TYR A 13 -40.83 -21.65 -1.24
N ILE A 14 -41.81 -21.07 -1.95
CA ILE A 14 -41.66 -19.77 -2.61
C ILE A 14 -41.33 -18.68 -1.58
N PHE A 15 -42.04 -18.65 -0.45
CA PHE A 15 -41.79 -17.67 0.60
C PHE A 15 -40.39 -17.80 1.20
N TYR A 16 -39.92 -19.04 1.41
CA TYR A 16 -38.59 -19.33 1.95
C TYR A 16 -37.47 -18.91 0.98
N VAL A 17 -37.64 -19.17 -0.32
CA VAL A 17 -36.68 -18.74 -1.37
C VAL A 17 -36.59 -17.20 -1.43
N ASN A 18 -37.74 -16.51 -1.46
CA ASN A 18 -37.76 -15.03 -1.47
C ASN A 18 -37.17 -14.42 -0.19
N LEU A 19 -37.34 -15.10 0.96
CA LEU A 19 -36.76 -14.67 2.23
C LEU A 19 -35.23 -14.79 2.19
N ILE A 20 -34.70 -15.91 1.71
CA ILE A 20 -33.24 -16.15 1.56
C ILE A 20 -32.60 -15.14 0.60
N ASP A 21 -33.24 -14.82 -0.53
CA ASP A 21 -32.72 -13.82 -1.47
C ASP A 21 -32.65 -12.44 -0.83
N THR A 22 -33.61 -12.08 0.02
CA THR A 22 -33.60 -10.81 0.76
C THR A 22 -32.43 -10.73 1.77
N PHE A 23 -32.08 -11.86 2.42
CA PHE A 23 -30.97 -11.92 3.37
C PHE A 23 -29.59 -11.97 2.70
N ASN A 24 -29.47 -12.58 1.52
CA ASN A 24 -28.20 -12.66 0.78
C ASN A 24 -27.90 -11.41 -0.07
N ALA A 25 -28.87 -10.52 -0.29
CA ALA A 25 -28.72 -9.32 -1.12
C ALA A 25 -28.02 -8.13 -0.43
N GLN A 26 -27.50 -8.27 0.79
CA GLN A 26 -26.67 -7.24 1.42
C GLN A 26 -25.19 -7.36 0.99
N GLN A 27 -24.93 -7.35 -0.32
CA GLN A 27 -23.69 -6.76 -0.78
C GLN A 27 -24.02 -5.32 -1.18
N VAL A 28 -23.69 -4.37 -0.30
CA VAL A 28 -23.80 -2.95 -0.63
C VAL A 28 -22.78 -2.67 -1.72
N PHE A 29 -23.23 -2.74 -2.97
CA PHE A 29 -22.53 -2.19 -4.11
C PHE A 29 -22.36 -0.70 -3.83
N ILE A 30 -21.14 -0.28 -3.50
CA ILE A 30 -20.75 1.12 -3.63
C ILE A 30 -20.40 1.24 -5.11
N PRO A 31 -21.31 1.73 -5.98
CA PRO A 31 -20.92 2.04 -7.34
C PRO A 31 -19.75 3.02 -7.23
N ASP A 32 -18.58 2.60 -7.69
CA ASP A 32 -17.53 3.52 -8.09
C ASP A 32 -18.00 4.15 -9.42
N ASP A 33 -19.14 4.85 -9.34
CA ASP A 33 -19.70 5.56 -10.46
C ASP A 33 -18.69 6.67 -10.74
N VAL A 34 -17.96 6.48 -11.83
CA VAL A 34 -16.89 7.38 -12.28
C VAL A 34 -17.43 8.81 -12.46
N GLU A 35 -18.76 8.97 -12.53
CA GLU A 35 -19.48 10.24 -12.64
C GLU A 35 -20.10 10.76 -11.34
N ASP A 36 -20.02 10.06 -10.19
CA ASP A 36 -20.58 10.60 -8.94
C ASP A 36 -19.73 11.77 -8.42
N THR A 37 -20.34 12.95 -8.41
CA THR A 37 -19.68 14.21 -8.01
C THR A 37 -19.88 14.54 -6.54
N ARG A 38 -20.66 13.75 -5.80
CA ARG A 38 -21.06 14.05 -4.42
C ARG A 38 -20.12 13.43 -3.41
N ALA A 39 -19.73 14.22 -2.41
CA ALA A 39 -19.05 13.71 -1.24
C ALA A 39 -20.04 12.99 -0.31
N ARG A 40 -19.63 11.85 0.25
CA ARG A 40 -20.47 11.03 1.16
C ARG A 40 -19.63 10.40 2.27
N LEU A 41 -20.28 10.18 3.41
CA LEU A 41 -19.80 9.30 4.47
C LEU A 41 -20.72 8.09 4.53
N LEU A 42 -20.14 6.89 4.43
CA LEU A 42 -20.87 5.62 4.42
C LEU A 42 -20.37 4.75 5.58
N MET A 43 -21.28 3.96 6.16
CA MET A 43 -20.91 2.92 7.13
C MET A 43 -21.29 1.56 6.54
N LEU A 44 -20.30 0.69 6.37
CA LEU A 44 -20.47 -0.63 5.75
C LEU A 44 -19.67 -1.67 6.53
N ASP A 45 -20.35 -2.69 7.06
CA ASP A 45 -19.74 -3.80 7.83
C ASP A 45 -18.82 -3.32 8.97
N GLY A 46 -19.23 -2.25 9.66
CA GLY A 46 -18.46 -1.63 10.74
C GLY A 46 -17.31 -0.71 10.26
N ASN A 47 -17.08 -0.59 8.95
CA ASN A 47 -16.11 0.33 8.37
C ASN A 47 -16.76 1.67 8.04
N MET A 48 -16.06 2.76 8.31
CA MET A 48 -16.45 4.10 7.86
C MET A 48 -15.69 4.44 6.58
N ILE A 49 -16.42 4.76 5.51
CA ILE A 49 -15.88 5.07 4.19
C ILE A 49 -16.19 6.52 3.86
N PHE A 50 -15.13 7.29 3.58
CA PHE A 50 -15.23 8.66 3.12
C PHE A 50 -15.05 8.64 1.60
N HIS A 51 -16.13 8.95 0.86
CA HIS A 51 -16.11 9.07 -0.59
C HIS A 51 -16.06 10.55 -0.96
N ALA A 52 -15.02 10.98 -1.70
CA ALA A 52 -14.84 12.38 -2.07
C ALA A 52 -15.80 12.83 -3.18
N GLY A 53 -16.10 11.94 -4.14
CA GLY A 53 -16.69 12.28 -5.42
C GLY A 53 -15.67 12.78 -6.45
N ARG A 54 -16.00 12.66 -7.74
CA ARG A 54 -15.14 13.01 -8.87
C ARG A 54 -14.64 14.45 -8.80
N GLY A 55 -13.33 14.63 -8.85
CA GLY A 55 -12.67 15.95 -8.87
C GLY A 55 -12.81 16.74 -7.57
N LYS A 56 -13.09 16.06 -6.45
CA LYS A 56 -13.19 16.65 -5.11
C LYS A 56 -12.13 16.04 -4.19
N ASN A 57 -11.87 16.72 -3.08
CA ASN A 57 -10.94 16.29 -2.04
C ASN A 57 -11.68 16.06 -0.73
N ILE A 58 -11.15 15.16 0.10
CA ILE A 58 -11.52 15.06 1.51
C ILE A 58 -10.55 15.94 2.29
N THR A 59 -11.08 16.95 2.95
CA THR A 59 -10.29 17.91 3.73
C THR A 59 -10.58 17.74 5.21
N PHE A 60 -9.54 17.48 5.99
CA PHE A 60 -9.60 17.51 7.44
C PHE A 60 -8.97 18.81 7.93
N LYS A 61 -9.72 19.57 8.73
CA LYS A 61 -9.27 20.82 9.33
C LYS A 61 -9.36 20.73 10.84
N VAL A 62 -8.28 21.07 11.51
CA VAL A 62 -8.19 21.12 12.97
C VAL A 62 -7.85 22.53 13.44
N ASN A 63 -8.20 22.84 14.68
CA ASN A 63 -7.88 24.13 15.29
C ASN A 63 -6.41 24.17 15.74
N SER A 64 -5.92 25.37 16.07
CA SER A 64 -4.57 25.55 16.60
C SER A 64 -4.35 24.67 17.85
N GLY A 65 -3.22 23.97 17.90
CA GLY A 65 -2.89 23.04 18.99
C GLY A 65 -3.59 21.69 18.93
N SER A 66 -4.40 21.42 17.90
CA SER A 66 -5.02 20.11 17.66
C SER A 66 -4.29 19.35 16.55
N SER A 67 -4.38 18.02 16.56
CA SER A 67 -3.79 17.15 15.54
C SER A 67 -4.74 16.04 15.10
N ILE A 68 -4.41 15.41 13.97
CA ILE A 68 -5.19 14.31 13.38
C ILE A 68 -4.35 13.05 13.53
N TRP A 69 -4.92 12.04 14.18
CA TRP A 69 -4.22 10.79 14.48
C TRP A 69 -4.84 9.62 13.73
N PHE A 70 -4.01 8.74 13.19
CA PHE A 70 -4.41 7.44 12.64
C PHE A 70 -3.74 6.34 13.48
N GLY A 71 -4.54 5.64 14.28
CA GLY A 71 -4.03 4.75 15.32
C GLY A 71 -3.21 5.55 16.34
N ASN A 72 -1.93 5.21 16.47
CA ASN A 72 -1.00 5.88 17.39
C ASN A 72 -0.09 6.90 16.68
N THR A 73 -0.39 7.27 15.44
CA THR A 73 0.45 8.14 14.60
C THR A 73 -0.24 9.45 14.29
N ASP A 74 0.39 10.58 14.62
CA ASP A 74 -0.03 11.90 14.17
C ASP A 74 0.33 12.09 12.69
N ILE A 75 -0.64 12.39 11.83
CA ILE A 75 -0.40 12.52 10.38
C ILE A 75 0.52 13.69 10.04
N LEU A 76 0.60 14.70 10.92
CA LEU A 76 1.48 15.85 10.71
C LEU A 76 2.95 15.46 10.86
N THR A 77 3.25 14.28 11.40
CA THR A 77 4.60 13.72 11.52
C THR A 77 5.00 12.82 10.35
N LEU A 78 4.07 12.51 9.45
CA LEU A 78 4.36 11.69 8.28
C LEU A 78 5.20 12.51 7.29
N PRO A 79 6.27 11.92 6.72
CA PRO A 79 7.10 12.62 5.76
C PRO A 79 6.29 12.94 4.50
N ASP A 80 6.54 14.11 3.93
CA ASP A 80 5.96 14.46 2.62
C ASP A 80 6.57 13.56 1.53
N ASN A 81 5.81 13.31 0.48
CA ASN A 81 6.23 12.52 -0.67
C ASN A 81 7.53 13.08 -1.28
N ALA A 82 7.68 14.40 -1.33
CA ALA A 82 8.92 15.03 -1.80
C ALA A 82 10.14 14.66 -0.94
N GLU A 83 9.98 14.54 0.37
CA GLU A 83 11.05 14.13 1.29
C GLU A 83 11.41 12.66 1.10
N VAL A 84 10.40 11.80 0.96
CA VAL A 84 10.61 10.37 0.67
C VAL A 84 11.34 10.16 -0.66
N ILE A 85 10.99 10.93 -1.70
CA ILE A 85 11.65 10.88 -3.01
C ILE A 85 13.13 11.28 -2.89
N LYS A 86 13.42 12.39 -2.20
CA LYS A 86 14.80 12.86 -1.98
C LYS A 86 15.64 11.82 -1.25
N ILE A 87 15.09 11.20 -0.21
CA ILE A 87 15.77 10.15 0.55
C ILE A 87 16.07 8.94 -0.36
N ARG A 88 15.11 8.52 -1.20
CA ARG A 88 15.33 7.43 -2.17
C ARG A 88 16.43 7.74 -3.18
N GLN A 89 16.46 8.97 -3.70
CA GLN A 89 17.51 9.42 -4.61
C GLN A 89 18.87 9.41 -3.93
N LEU A 90 18.95 9.96 -2.71
CA LEU A 90 20.19 9.96 -1.93
C LEU A 90 20.71 8.54 -1.68
N MET A 91 19.82 7.61 -1.30
CA MET A 91 20.20 6.21 -1.11
C MET A 91 20.73 5.56 -2.38
N ALA A 92 20.11 5.84 -3.53
CA ALA A 92 20.58 5.33 -4.83
C ALA A 92 21.99 5.84 -5.15
N THR A 93 22.22 7.14 -5.00
CA THR A 93 23.55 7.75 -5.23
C THR A 93 24.59 7.22 -4.25
N SER A 94 24.26 7.09 -2.97
CA SER A 94 25.18 6.52 -1.97
C SER A 94 25.52 5.07 -2.28
N SER A 95 24.55 4.27 -2.75
CA SER A 95 24.81 2.88 -3.15
C SER A 95 25.76 2.80 -4.35
N GLU A 96 25.60 3.67 -5.33
CA GLU A 96 26.47 3.74 -6.51
C GLU A 96 27.91 4.16 -6.14
N GLN A 97 28.04 5.16 -5.27
CA GLN A 97 29.34 5.59 -4.72
C GLN A 97 30.02 4.45 -3.93
N LEU A 98 29.27 3.68 -3.14
CA LEU A 98 29.82 2.54 -2.42
C LEU A 98 30.27 1.41 -3.35
N SER A 99 29.55 1.17 -4.46
CA SER A 99 29.98 0.17 -5.45
C SER A 99 31.28 0.57 -6.15
N SER A 100 31.42 1.84 -6.56
CA SER A 100 32.63 2.32 -7.22
C SER A 100 33.84 2.31 -6.27
N VAL A 101 33.67 2.69 -5.01
CA VAL A 101 34.74 2.59 -3.99
C VAL A 101 35.18 1.14 -3.78
N ARG A 102 34.24 0.19 -3.70
CA ARG A 102 34.57 -1.24 -3.58
C ARG A 102 35.37 -1.75 -4.78
N GLN A 103 35.01 -1.33 -5.98
CA GLN A 103 35.74 -1.70 -7.19
C GLN A 103 37.18 -1.17 -7.15
N ILE A 104 37.38 0.10 -6.80
CA ILE A 104 38.72 0.71 -6.68
C ILE A 104 39.58 -0.03 -5.66
N ILE A 105 39.01 -0.38 -4.49
CA ILE A 105 39.72 -1.14 -3.46
C ILE A 105 40.11 -2.53 -3.97
N SER A 106 39.20 -3.22 -4.67
CA SER A 106 39.48 -4.52 -5.28
C SER A 106 40.60 -4.43 -6.33
N GLU A 107 40.59 -3.41 -7.18
CA GLU A 107 41.60 -3.22 -8.22
C GLU A 107 42.98 -2.87 -7.64
N ASN A 108 43.03 -2.06 -6.59
CA ASN A 108 44.28 -1.67 -5.94
C ASN A 108 44.87 -2.79 -5.08
N GLY A 109 44.05 -3.58 -4.39
CA GLY A 109 44.52 -4.76 -3.66
C GLY A 109 45.19 -5.80 -4.59
N VAL A 110 44.60 -6.04 -5.77
CA VAL A 110 45.17 -6.94 -6.77
C VAL A 110 46.50 -6.42 -7.33
N LYS A 111 46.65 -5.11 -7.52
CA LYS A 111 47.90 -4.50 -8.01
C LYS A 111 49.04 -4.58 -6.98
N ASP A 112 48.74 -4.38 -5.70
CA ASP A 112 49.74 -4.49 -4.63
C ASP A 112 50.27 -5.92 -4.48
N ASP A 113 49.41 -6.92 -4.61
CA ASP A 113 49.82 -8.34 -4.58
C ASP A 113 50.69 -8.71 -5.79
N GLN A 114 50.38 -8.17 -6.97
CA GLN A 114 51.19 -8.36 -8.17
C GLN A 114 52.55 -7.66 -8.08
N LEU A 115 52.61 -6.45 -7.52
CA LEU A 115 53.85 -5.71 -7.29
C LEU A 115 54.77 -6.42 -6.29
N LYS A 116 54.22 -6.93 -5.18
CA LYS A 116 54.99 -7.73 -4.21
C LYS A 116 55.56 -9.00 -4.85
N ALA A 117 54.75 -9.74 -5.61
CA ALA A 117 55.21 -10.93 -6.31
C ALA A 117 56.34 -10.65 -7.32
N GLN A 118 56.32 -9.49 -7.99
CA GLN A 118 57.39 -9.06 -8.91
C GLN A 118 58.66 -8.63 -8.18
N VAL A 119 58.55 -7.97 -7.04
CA VAL A 119 59.70 -7.57 -6.21
C VAL A 119 60.39 -8.82 -5.64
N ASP A 120 59.63 -9.77 -5.10
CA ASP A 120 60.17 -11.01 -4.53
C ASP A 120 60.90 -11.86 -5.58
N GLN A 121 60.40 -11.90 -6.82
CA GLN A 121 61.08 -12.60 -7.94
C GLN A 121 62.39 -11.92 -8.39
N ASN A 122 62.53 -10.60 -8.20
CA ASN A 122 63.73 -9.86 -8.58
C ASN A 122 64.81 -9.89 -7.49
N VAL A 123 64.43 -9.99 -6.21
CA VAL A 123 65.39 -10.10 -5.09
C VAL A 123 66.10 -11.47 -5.07
N VAL A 124 65.48 -12.54 -5.57
CA VAL A 124 66.09 -13.89 -5.64
C VAL A 124 67.12 -14.02 -6.78
N LYS A 125 67.23 -13.03 -7.68
CA LYS A 125 68.13 -13.05 -8.84
C LYS A 125 69.42 -12.24 -8.67
N VAL A 126 69.72 -11.76 -7.46
CA VAL A 126 70.97 -11.04 -7.10
C VAL A 126 71.77 -11.88 -6.11
#